data_AF-A0A835M907-F1
#
_entry.id   AF-A0A835M907-F1
#
_cell.length_a   1.000
_cell.length_b   1.000
_cell.length_c   1.000
_cell.angle_alpha   90.00
_cell.angle_beta   90.00
_cell.angle_gamma   90.00
#
_symmetry.space_group_name_H-M   'P 1'
#
loop_
_entity.id
_entity.type
_entity.pdbx_description
1 polymer ?
#
loop_
_entity_poly.entity_id
_entity_poly.type
_entity_poly.pdbx_seq_one_letter_code
_entity_poly.pdbx_strand_id
1 'polypeptide(L)'
;MQRQVASAWHKFTRTNRRPYLFSSSSPSYNTNSNNNSFLKTPQILGLDLPEIWKPSVLKKTPSSHNHNAEQTASVIDGISIAEEIRSGIAQEVSRMKNAIGKVPGLAVILVGERKDSQVYVRNKVKACEEVGIMSLTADLPDDCLEDEVLCAVSSFNENPSVHGILVQLPLPQHMDGEKILSVVSLDKDVDGLHPLNIGNLAMRGREPLFVPCTPKGCIELLLRSNVEIMGKNAVVIGRSNIVGLPTSLLLLRHHATVTTVHAFSKNPDTVTREADIVVSAAGVSNLVRGSWLKPGAVVIDVGTNPVEDPNSEHGYTLTGDVCYEEAVRVVSAITPVPGGVGPMTVAMLLSNTLDSAKKAYRFT
;
A
#
# COMPACT_ATOMS: atom_id res chain seq x y z
N MET A 1 -42.66 19.77 -19.73
CA MET A 1 -43.91 20.56 -19.68
C MET A 1 -44.98 19.70 -20.34
N GLN A 2 -46.03 19.17 -19.72
CA GLN A 2 -46.53 19.11 -18.36
C GLN A 2 -47.64 18.01 -18.40
N ARG A 3 -47.84 17.28 -17.29
CA ARG A 3 -49.03 16.46 -16.96
C ARG A 3 -49.20 15.10 -17.66
N GLN A 4 -49.05 14.04 -16.88
CA GLN A 4 -50.22 13.22 -16.50
C GLN A 4 -49.90 12.45 -15.21
N VAL A 5 -50.64 12.80 -14.17
CA VAL A 5 -50.72 12.18 -12.85
C VAL A 5 -52.19 11.76 -12.67
N ALA A 6 -52.40 10.67 -11.93
CA ALA A 6 -53.63 10.24 -11.28
C ALA A 6 -54.63 9.38 -12.08
N SER A 7 -54.58 8.07 -11.85
CA SER A 7 -55.69 7.19 -11.42
C SER A 7 -55.12 5.76 -11.42
N ALA A 8 -55.36 4.83 -10.50
CA ALA A 8 -56.45 4.65 -9.56
C ALA A 8 -55.96 3.74 -8.42
N TRP A 9 -56.04 4.17 -7.16
CA TRP A 9 -55.83 3.30 -6.01
C TRP A 9 -56.69 3.76 -4.82
N HIS A 10 -57.92 3.26 -4.74
CA HIS A 10 -58.86 3.25 -3.60
C HIS A 10 -60.15 2.61 -4.14
N LYS A 11 -60.72 1.52 -3.64
CA LYS A 11 -60.77 0.88 -2.32
C LYS A 11 -61.18 -0.58 -2.54
N PHE A 12 -60.60 -1.52 -1.79
CA PHE A 12 -61.39 -2.53 -1.08
C PHE A 12 -60.62 -2.95 0.18
N THR A 13 -61.34 -2.97 1.30
CA THR A 13 -60.83 -2.96 2.65
C THR A 13 -60.73 -4.35 3.28
N ARG A 14 -59.67 -4.52 4.10
CA ARG A 14 -59.59 -5.30 5.35
C ARG A 14 -59.86 -6.82 5.30
N THR A 15 -58.83 -7.59 5.65
CA THR A 15 -58.85 -8.43 6.86
C THR A 15 -57.44 -8.89 7.29
N ASN A 16 -57.22 -8.84 8.60
CA ASN A 16 -56.24 -9.48 9.48
C ASN A 16 -54.72 -9.23 9.39
N ARG A 17 -54.24 -8.58 10.46
CA ARG A 17 -52.87 -8.36 10.93
C ARG A 17 -52.22 -9.66 11.45
N ARG A 18 -50.91 -9.80 11.23
CA ARG A 18 -49.84 -9.97 12.25
C ARG A 18 -48.47 -9.87 11.57
N PRO A 19 -47.58 -8.91 11.92
CA PRO A 19 -46.22 -8.89 11.43
C PRO A 19 -45.30 -9.70 12.35
N TYR A 20 -44.53 -10.61 11.77
CA TYR A 20 -43.45 -11.33 12.44
C TYR A 20 -42.30 -10.36 12.74
N LEU A 21 -42.05 -10.12 14.03
CA LEU A 21 -40.83 -9.54 14.55
C LEU A 21 -39.73 -10.61 14.50
N PHE A 22 -38.72 -10.42 13.64
CA PHE A 22 -37.46 -11.14 13.77
C PHE A 22 -36.58 -10.42 14.79
N SER A 23 -36.42 -11.03 15.96
CA SER A 23 -35.40 -10.69 16.94
C SER A 23 -34.04 -11.21 16.46
N SER A 24 -33.10 -10.33 16.13
CA SER A 24 -31.70 -10.73 15.96
C SER A 24 -31.02 -10.74 17.32
N SER A 25 -31.08 -11.88 18.00
CA SER A 25 -30.20 -12.22 19.12
C SER A 25 -28.78 -12.43 18.58
N SER A 26 -27.87 -11.51 18.89
CA SER A 26 -26.44 -11.65 18.66
C SER A 26 -25.88 -12.81 19.50
N PRO A 27 -25.16 -13.79 18.93
CA PRO A 27 -24.43 -14.76 19.73
C PRO A 27 -23.18 -14.08 20.29
N SER A 28 -23.12 -13.97 21.61
CA SER A 28 -21.91 -13.69 22.37
C SER A 28 -20.92 -14.84 22.18
N TYR A 29 -19.90 -14.65 21.36
CA TYR A 29 -18.75 -15.56 21.34
C TYR A 29 -17.73 -15.11 22.38
N ASN A 30 -17.74 -15.85 23.47
CA ASN A 30 -16.68 -15.91 24.47
C ASN A 30 -15.60 -16.84 23.92
N THR A 31 -14.39 -16.36 23.67
CA THR A 31 -13.22 -17.21 23.44
C THR A 31 -12.11 -16.84 24.42
N ASN A 32 -12.02 -17.66 25.45
CA ASN A 32 -10.86 -17.75 26.33
C ASN A 32 -9.66 -18.33 25.58
N SER A 33 -8.50 -17.72 25.83
CA SER A 33 -7.13 -18.21 25.71
C SER A 33 -6.76 -19.15 24.54
N ASN A 34 -6.04 -18.59 23.57
CA ASN A 34 -4.79 -19.17 23.09
C ASN A 34 -3.77 -18.05 22.95
N ASN A 35 -2.82 -17.99 23.89
CA ASN A 35 -1.66 -17.11 23.83
C ASN A 35 -0.71 -17.61 22.74
N ASN A 36 -0.97 -17.20 21.51
CA ASN A 36 0.04 -17.07 20.47
C ASN A 36 -0.01 -15.61 20.00
N SER A 37 0.67 -14.74 20.73
CA SER A 37 0.86 -13.33 20.37
C SER A 37 1.89 -13.17 19.25
N PHE A 38 1.79 -13.99 18.20
CA PHE A 38 2.50 -13.75 16.96
C PHE A 38 1.80 -12.57 16.29
N LEU A 39 2.41 -11.39 16.45
CA LEU A 39 2.21 -10.14 15.71
C LEU A 39 1.02 -10.17 14.76
N LYS A 40 -0.17 -9.81 15.27
CA LYS A 40 -1.33 -9.59 14.40
C LYS A 40 -0.93 -8.49 13.42
N THR A 41 -0.77 -8.84 12.15
CA THR A 41 -0.62 -7.85 11.08
C THR A 41 -1.73 -6.83 11.23
N PRO A 42 -1.41 -5.52 11.29
CA PRO A 42 -2.42 -4.49 11.37
C PRO A 42 -3.46 -4.63 10.25
N GLN A 43 -4.71 -4.26 10.52
CA GLN A 43 -5.74 -4.32 9.49
C GLN A 43 -5.47 -3.27 8.41
N ILE A 44 -4.88 -3.69 7.30
CA ILE A 44 -4.44 -2.82 6.20
C ILE A 44 -5.56 -1.98 5.58
N LEU A 45 -6.78 -2.51 5.48
CA LEU A 45 -7.88 -1.88 4.75
C LEU A 45 -8.78 -0.99 5.62
N GLY A 46 -8.37 -0.72 6.87
CA GLY A 46 -9.16 0.05 7.82
C GLY A 46 -10.43 -0.67 8.29
N LEU A 47 -11.16 -0.05 9.21
CA LEU A 47 -12.43 -0.56 9.71
C LEU A 47 -13.60 -0.09 8.83
N ASP A 48 -14.53 -0.98 8.48
CA ASP A 48 -15.77 -0.62 7.80
C ASP A 48 -16.77 0.04 8.78
N LEU A 49 -16.60 1.34 9.03
CA LEU A 49 -17.48 2.12 9.93
C LEU A 49 -18.71 2.66 9.20
N PRO A 50 -19.95 2.51 9.70
CA PRO A 50 -21.17 2.96 9.04
C PRO A 50 -21.13 4.44 8.60
N GLU A 51 -21.67 4.75 7.42
CA GLU A 51 -21.78 6.12 6.87
C GLU A 51 -22.85 6.99 7.56
N ILE A 52 -23.11 6.73 8.84
CA ILE A 52 -24.13 7.44 9.59
C ILE A 52 -23.51 8.73 10.09
N TRP A 53 -23.76 9.81 9.35
CA TRP A 53 -23.46 11.16 9.82
C TRP A 53 -24.42 11.49 10.97
N LYS A 54 -24.03 11.16 12.20
CA LYS A 54 -24.71 11.68 13.38
C LYS A 54 -24.27 13.14 13.51
N PRO A 55 -25.19 14.12 13.54
CA PRO A 55 -24.82 15.49 13.85
C PRO A 55 -24.30 15.53 15.29
N SER A 56 -22.99 15.45 15.47
CA SER A 56 -22.34 15.60 16.77
C SER A 56 -21.90 17.05 16.95
N VAL A 57 -22.47 17.69 17.97
CA VAL A 57 -21.99 18.92 18.58
C VAL A 57 -20.63 18.62 19.22
N LEU A 58 -19.54 18.76 18.46
CA LEU A 58 -18.19 18.61 19.01
C LEU A 58 -17.61 20.00 19.30
N LYS A 59 -17.59 20.34 20.60
CA LYS A 59 -16.75 21.40 21.15
C LYS A 59 -15.29 20.99 20.92
N LYS A 60 -14.56 21.78 20.14
CA LYS A 60 -13.10 21.70 20.09
C LYS A 60 -12.56 22.12 21.45
N THR A 61 -11.99 21.19 22.21
CA THR A 61 -11.05 21.55 23.28
C THR A 61 -9.70 21.77 22.60
N PRO A 62 -9.10 22.96 22.67
CA PRO A 62 -7.75 23.15 22.16
C PRO A 62 -6.78 22.39 23.06
N SER A 63 -6.13 21.36 22.53
CA SER A 63 -4.94 20.78 23.13
C SER A 63 -3.76 21.72 22.84
N SER A 64 -3.42 22.57 23.82
CA SER A 64 -2.19 23.37 23.78
C SER A 64 -1.00 22.46 24.11
N HIS A 65 -0.28 22.01 23.09
CA HIS A 65 1.07 21.49 23.27
C HIS A 65 2.06 22.65 23.14
N ASN A 66 2.53 23.14 24.28
CA ASN A 66 3.75 23.93 24.35
C ASN A 66 4.92 22.95 24.19
N HIS A 67 5.68 23.06 23.10
CA HIS A 67 6.98 22.42 22.99
C HIS A 67 8.03 23.46 22.58
N ASN A 68 8.69 24.02 23.61
CA ASN A 68 10.02 24.60 23.53
C ASN A 68 11.02 23.55 24.07
N ALA A 69 11.31 22.57 23.24
CA ALA A 69 12.48 21.71 23.36
C ALA A 69 12.95 21.43 21.92
N GLU A 70 14.26 21.37 21.68
CA GLU A 70 14.81 20.88 20.40
C GLU A 70 14.31 19.45 20.18
N GLN A 71 13.17 19.31 19.49
CA GLN A 71 12.53 18.03 19.28
C GLN A 71 13.06 17.49 17.95
N THR A 72 14.01 16.56 18.04
CA THR A 72 14.45 15.76 16.90
C THR A 72 13.37 14.73 16.57
N ALA A 73 12.91 14.69 15.32
CA ALA A 73 11.90 13.73 14.86
C ALA A 73 12.31 12.27 15.15
N SER A 74 11.34 11.44 15.53
CA SER A 74 11.54 10.00 15.61
C SER A 74 11.76 9.41 14.22
N VAL A 75 12.78 8.57 14.05
CA VAL A 75 13.00 7.85 12.79
C VAL A 75 12.06 6.66 12.72
N ILE A 76 11.27 6.58 11.65
CA ILE A 76 10.48 5.40 11.33
C ILE A 76 11.38 4.43 10.57
N ASP A 77 11.91 3.45 11.29
CA ASP A 77 12.86 2.46 10.77
C ASP A 77 12.14 1.38 9.95
N GLY A 78 12.10 1.58 8.63
CA GLY A 78 11.50 0.63 7.72
C GLY A 78 12.32 -0.64 7.50
N ILE A 79 13.63 -0.64 7.81
CA ILE A 79 14.46 -1.85 7.75
C ILE A 79 14.03 -2.81 8.85
N SER A 80 14.00 -2.33 10.10
CA SER A 80 13.62 -3.14 11.25
C SER A 80 12.19 -3.69 11.12
N ILE A 81 11.24 -2.83 10.71
CA ILE A 81 9.85 -3.25 10.51
C ILE A 81 9.75 -4.29 9.37
N ALA A 82 10.47 -4.10 8.26
CA ALA A 82 10.46 -5.04 7.16
C ALA A 82 11.08 -6.39 7.56
N GLU A 83 12.14 -6.41 8.37
CA GLU A 83 12.76 -7.63 8.89
C GLU A 83 11.80 -8.44 9.76
N GLU A 84 11.08 -7.78 10.65
CA GLU A 84 10.05 -8.41 11.48
C GLU A 84 8.97 -9.10 10.63
N ILE A 85 8.49 -8.40 9.59
CA ILE A 85 7.50 -8.93 8.65
C ILE A 85 8.08 -10.11 7.85
N ARG A 86 9.31 -10.00 7.33
CA ARG A 86 9.98 -11.09 6.61
C ARG A 86 10.17 -12.33 7.50
N SER A 87 10.49 -12.15 8.77
CA SER A 87 10.57 -13.26 9.73
C SER A 87 9.22 -13.97 9.90
N GLY A 88 8.12 -13.22 10.02
CA GLY A 88 6.78 -13.79 10.05
C GLY A 88 6.42 -14.56 8.77
N ILE A 89 6.78 -14.02 7.61
CA ILE A 89 6.60 -14.68 6.30
C ILE A 89 7.39 -15.99 6.26
N ALA A 90 8.67 -15.99 6.66
CA ALA A 90 9.52 -17.18 6.66
C ALA A 90 8.94 -18.30 7.53
N GLN A 91 8.39 -17.95 8.70
CA GLN A 91 7.72 -18.90 9.58
C GLN A 91 6.48 -19.51 8.91
N GLU A 92 5.63 -18.70 8.27
CA GLU A 92 4.43 -19.19 7.57
C GLU A 92 4.78 -20.03 6.33
N VAL A 93 5.82 -19.67 5.57
CA VAL A 93 6.30 -20.46 4.44
C VAL A 93 6.83 -21.81 4.91
N SER A 94 7.60 -21.83 6.01
CA SER A 94 8.06 -23.09 6.64
C SER A 94 6.88 -23.95 7.09
N ARG A 95 5.86 -23.34 7.72
CA ARG A 95 4.62 -24.03 8.11
C ARG A 95 3.91 -24.65 6.90
N MET A 96 3.78 -23.91 5.80
CA MET A 96 3.19 -24.41 4.55
C MET A 96 4.00 -25.58 3.97
N LYS A 97 5.33 -25.44 3.90
CA LYS A 97 6.22 -26.50 3.40
C LYS A 97 6.10 -27.78 4.22
N ASN A 98 6.07 -27.68 5.54
CA ASN A 98 5.96 -28.83 6.42
C ASN A 98 4.57 -29.50 6.36
N ALA A 99 3.51 -28.71 6.17
CA ALA A 99 2.14 -29.20 6.16
C ALA A 99 1.73 -29.85 4.83
N ILE A 100 2.13 -29.25 3.70
CA ILE A 100 1.66 -29.67 2.36
C ILE A 100 2.78 -29.91 1.34
N GLY A 101 4.05 -29.74 1.72
CA GLY A 101 5.19 -29.94 0.81
C GLY A 101 5.29 -28.90 -0.32
N LYS A 102 4.59 -27.77 -0.20
CA LYS A 102 4.56 -26.68 -1.17
C LYS A 102 5.08 -25.38 -0.57
N VAL A 103 5.61 -24.51 -1.41
CA VAL A 103 6.07 -23.16 -1.06
C VAL A 103 5.49 -22.15 -2.05
N PRO A 104 5.37 -20.86 -1.69
CA PRO A 104 5.01 -19.83 -2.64
C PRO A 104 6.07 -19.67 -3.74
N GLY A 105 5.66 -19.08 -4.86
CA GLY A 105 6.51 -18.89 -6.03
C GLY A 105 6.30 -17.51 -6.62
N LEU A 106 7.38 -16.75 -6.80
CA LEU A 106 7.38 -15.42 -7.41
C LEU A 106 8.15 -15.47 -8.73
N ALA A 107 7.49 -15.11 -9.82
CA ALA A 107 8.14 -14.86 -11.10
C ALA A 107 8.44 -13.35 -11.25
N VAL A 108 9.65 -13.01 -11.70
CA VAL A 108 10.09 -11.64 -11.95
C VAL A 108 10.49 -11.51 -13.41
N ILE A 109 9.94 -10.52 -14.09
CA ILE A 109 10.30 -10.17 -15.47
C ILE A 109 11.11 -8.89 -15.43
N LEU A 110 12.33 -8.95 -15.96
CA LEU A 110 13.23 -7.81 -16.11
C LEU A 110 13.50 -7.60 -17.60
N VAL A 111 13.31 -6.36 -18.07
CA VAL A 111 13.60 -5.97 -19.45
C VAL A 111 14.71 -4.90 -19.44
N GLY A 112 15.77 -5.16 -20.18
CA GLY A 112 16.92 -4.27 -20.32
C GLY A 112 17.94 -4.34 -19.17
N GLU A 113 18.92 -3.43 -19.21
CA GLU A 113 20.12 -3.48 -18.36
C GLU A 113 20.23 -2.30 -17.39
N ARG A 114 19.10 -1.67 -17.08
CA ARG A 114 19.04 -0.57 -16.11
C ARG A 114 19.60 -1.02 -14.74
N LYS A 115 20.69 -0.38 -14.31
CA LYS A 115 21.42 -0.75 -13.07
C LYS A 115 20.55 -0.70 -11.82
N ASP A 116 19.70 0.32 -11.71
CA ASP A 116 18.74 0.46 -10.61
C ASP A 116 17.74 -0.71 -10.59
N SER A 117 17.13 -1.02 -11.73
CA SER A 117 16.21 -2.16 -11.88
C SER A 117 16.88 -3.49 -11.53
N GLN A 118 18.12 -3.73 -11.99
CA GLN A 118 18.89 -4.95 -11.68
C GLN A 118 19.16 -5.10 -10.18
N VAL A 119 19.55 -4.02 -9.49
CA VAL A 119 19.76 -4.04 -8.04
C VAL A 119 18.44 -4.35 -7.32
N TYR A 120 17.33 -3.72 -7.72
CA TYR A 120 16.01 -4.00 -7.14
C TYR A 120 15.58 -5.46 -7.34
N VAL A 121 15.74 -6.01 -8.53
CA VAL A 121 15.39 -7.41 -8.83
C VAL A 121 16.26 -8.37 -8.01
N ARG A 122 17.58 -8.12 -7.95
CA ARG A 122 18.50 -8.93 -7.13
C ARG A 122 18.10 -8.94 -5.66
N ASN A 123 17.74 -7.78 -5.12
CA ASN A 123 17.29 -7.66 -3.73
C ASN A 123 15.97 -8.41 -3.48
N LYS A 124 15.03 -8.37 -4.44
CA LYS A 124 13.77 -9.12 -4.35
C LYS A 124 14.00 -10.64 -4.39
N VAL A 125 14.86 -11.12 -5.30
CA VAL A 125 15.23 -12.54 -5.39
C VAL A 125 15.90 -13.01 -4.10
N LYS A 126 16.88 -12.25 -3.59
CA LYS A 126 17.52 -12.55 -2.30
C LYS A 126 16.51 -12.61 -1.16
N ALA A 127 15.57 -11.67 -1.11
CA ALA A 127 14.54 -11.65 -0.08
C ALA A 127 13.58 -12.85 -0.18
N CYS A 128 13.28 -13.34 -1.40
CA CYS A 128 12.55 -14.60 -1.59
C CYS A 128 13.31 -15.79 -0.99
N GLU A 129 14.60 -15.92 -1.29
CA GLU A 129 15.46 -16.99 -0.78
C GLU A 129 15.50 -16.99 0.76
N GLU A 130 15.68 -15.80 1.36
CA GLU A 130 15.71 -15.61 2.82
C GLU A 130 14.44 -16.13 3.52
N VAL A 131 13.28 -15.99 2.89
CA VAL A 131 11.99 -16.42 3.47
C VAL A 131 11.50 -17.78 2.95
N GLY A 132 12.27 -18.44 2.08
CA GLY A 132 11.94 -19.75 1.50
C GLY A 132 10.89 -19.72 0.38
N ILE A 133 10.66 -18.57 -0.26
CA ILE A 133 9.83 -18.43 -1.46
C ILE A 133 10.68 -18.81 -2.67
N MET A 134 10.13 -19.63 -3.56
CA MET A 134 10.77 -19.95 -4.84
C MET A 134 10.73 -18.73 -5.76
N SER A 135 11.85 -18.33 -6.35
CA SER A 135 11.90 -17.26 -7.35
C SER A 135 12.26 -17.79 -8.73
N LEU A 136 11.60 -17.27 -9.76
CA LEU A 136 11.91 -17.49 -11.17
C LEU A 136 12.13 -16.13 -11.82
N THR A 137 13.11 -16.02 -12.71
CA THR A 137 13.41 -14.76 -13.41
C THR A 137 13.40 -14.97 -14.92
N ALA A 138 12.79 -14.04 -15.63
CA ALA A 138 12.92 -13.90 -17.07
C ALA A 138 13.65 -12.57 -17.36
N ASP A 139 14.91 -12.68 -17.76
CA ASP A 139 15.73 -11.54 -18.17
C ASP A 139 15.65 -11.41 -19.70
N LEU A 140 15.09 -10.29 -20.16
CA LEU A 140 14.91 -9.97 -21.58
C LEU A 140 15.77 -8.75 -21.96
N PRO A 141 16.34 -8.71 -23.17
CA PRO A 141 17.17 -7.58 -23.58
C PRO A 141 16.33 -6.32 -23.80
N ASP A 142 16.98 -5.15 -23.79
CA ASP A 142 16.31 -3.85 -23.93
C ASP A 142 15.60 -3.70 -25.28
N ASP A 143 16.10 -4.36 -26.33
CA ASP A 143 15.56 -4.33 -27.69
C ASP A 143 14.56 -5.47 -27.98
N CYS A 144 14.15 -6.23 -26.96
CA CYS A 144 13.18 -7.31 -27.16
C CYS A 144 11.82 -6.77 -27.63
N LEU A 145 11.09 -7.61 -28.37
CA LEU A 145 9.74 -7.30 -28.81
C LEU A 145 8.78 -7.36 -27.63
N GLU A 146 7.75 -6.51 -27.66
CA GLU A 146 6.68 -6.52 -26.66
C GLU A 146 6.01 -7.90 -26.54
N ASP A 147 5.82 -8.60 -27.67
CA ASP A 147 5.25 -9.94 -27.71
C ASP A 147 6.09 -10.98 -26.94
N GLU A 148 7.41 -10.81 -26.83
CA GLU A 148 8.27 -11.69 -26.04
C GLU A 148 7.99 -11.52 -24.54
N VAL A 149 7.79 -10.28 -24.09
CA VAL A 149 7.38 -9.97 -22.71
C VAL A 149 6.00 -10.57 -22.41
N LEU A 150 5.04 -10.42 -23.34
CA LEU A 150 3.70 -10.98 -23.20
C LEU A 150 3.72 -12.51 -23.14
N CYS A 151 4.59 -13.17 -23.92
CA CYS A 151 4.78 -14.62 -23.86
C CYS A 151 5.37 -15.07 -22.51
N ALA A 152 6.32 -14.32 -21.96
CA ALA A 152 6.87 -14.60 -20.63
C ALA A 152 5.80 -14.46 -19.53
N VAL A 153 5.02 -13.38 -19.54
CA VAL A 153 3.89 -13.18 -18.59
C VAL A 153 2.89 -14.33 -18.71
N SER A 154 2.50 -14.70 -19.94
CA SER A 154 1.52 -15.77 -20.18
C SER A 154 2.04 -17.13 -19.68
N SER A 155 3.31 -17.43 -19.93
CA SER A 155 3.94 -18.67 -19.43
C SER A 155 3.92 -18.74 -17.90
N PHE A 156 4.16 -17.63 -17.20
CA PHE A 156 4.08 -17.58 -15.75
C PHE A 156 2.63 -17.60 -15.22
N ASN A 157 1.68 -17.04 -15.95
CA ASN A 157 0.25 -17.16 -15.62
C ASN A 157 -0.21 -18.63 -15.62
N GLU A 158 0.23 -19.42 -16.60
CA GLU A 158 -0.14 -20.83 -16.72
C GLU A 158 0.62 -21.75 -15.77
N ASN A 159 1.78 -21.31 -15.26
CA ASN A 159 2.60 -22.13 -14.39
C ASN A 159 1.99 -22.28 -12.97
N PRO A 160 1.59 -23.50 -12.54
CA PRO A 160 0.94 -23.73 -11.24
C PRO A 160 1.91 -23.65 -10.04
N SER A 161 3.22 -23.53 -10.29
CA SER A 161 4.22 -23.28 -9.24
C SER A 161 4.47 -21.78 -9.00
N VAL A 162 3.94 -20.91 -9.87
CA VAL A 162 4.01 -19.46 -9.74
C VAL A 162 2.70 -18.93 -9.17
N HIS A 163 2.81 -18.12 -8.12
CA HIS A 163 1.70 -17.52 -7.38
C HIS A 163 1.72 -16.00 -7.44
N GLY A 164 2.87 -15.40 -7.73
CA GLY A 164 3.01 -13.97 -8.00
C GLY A 164 3.82 -13.72 -9.26
N ILE A 165 3.44 -12.70 -10.02
CA ILE A 165 4.20 -12.19 -11.15
C ILE A 165 4.48 -10.72 -10.90
N LEU A 166 5.75 -10.34 -11.04
CA LEU A 166 6.20 -8.97 -10.99
C LEU A 166 6.85 -8.61 -12.32
N VAL A 167 6.30 -7.60 -13.01
CA VAL A 167 6.98 -6.95 -14.14
C VAL A 167 7.76 -5.76 -13.58
N GLN A 168 9.08 -5.79 -13.66
CA GLN A 168 9.92 -4.73 -13.12
C GLN A 168 9.79 -3.46 -13.97
N LEU A 169 9.33 -2.38 -13.33
CA LEU A 169 9.22 -1.06 -13.93
C LEU A 169 10.46 -0.19 -13.65
N PRO A 170 10.74 0.83 -14.47
CA PRO A 170 10.06 1.13 -15.74
C PRO A 170 10.49 0.19 -16.86
N LEU A 171 9.57 -0.09 -17.78
CA LEU A 171 9.86 -0.78 -19.03
C LEU A 171 10.53 0.18 -20.04
N PRO A 172 11.20 -0.35 -21.07
CA PRO A 172 11.70 0.45 -22.19
C PRO A 172 10.63 1.34 -22.84
N GLN A 173 11.02 2.50 -23.37
CA GLN A 173 10.08 3.52 -23.86
C GLN A 173 9.24 3.07 -25.07
N HIS A 174 9.70 2.08 -25.85
CA HIS A 174 8.98 1.57 -27.00
C HIS A 174 7.85 0.59 -26.66
N MET A 175 7.68 0.24 -25.37
CA MET A 175 6.68 -0.72 -24.92
C MET A 175 5.48 -0.04 -24.26
N ASP A 176 4.30 -0.64 -24.43
CA ASP A 176 3.11 -0.28 -23.68
C ASP A 176 3.07 -1.04 -22.35
N GLY A 177 3.52 -0.38 -21.28
CA GLY A 177 3.51 -0.95 -19.94
C GLY A 177 2.11 -1.26 -19.41
N GLU A 178 1.08 -0.51 -19.79
CA GLU A 178 -0.30 -0.78 -19.36
C GLU A 178 -0.80 -2.08 -20.00
N LYS A 179 -0.53 -2.25 -21.31
CA LYS A 179 -0.84 -3.50 -22.02
C LYS A 179 -0.14 -4.69 -21.38
N ILE A 180 1.17 -4.60 -21.10
CA ILE A 180 1.93 -5.69 -20.47
C ILE A 180 1.38 -6.02 -19.07
N LEU A 181 1.15 -5.02 -18.22
CA LEU A 181 0.64 -5.23 -16.86
C LEU A 181 -0.78 -5.81 -16.86
N SER A 182 -1.61 -5.45 -17.85
CA SER A 182 -3.00 -5.95 -17.94
C SER A 182 -3.13 -7.45 -18.22
N VAL A 183 -2.06 -8.09 -18.72
CA VAL A 183 -2.03 -9.53 -19.01
C VAL A 183 -1.68 -10.35 -17.76
N VAL A 184 -1.13 -9.73 -16.71
CA VAL A 184 -0.91 -10.41 -15.44
C VAL A 184 -2.26 -10.84 -14.85
N SER A 185 -2.43 -12.14 -14.62
CA SER A 185 -3.68 -12.65 -14.06
C SER A 185 -3.95 -12.03 -12.69
N LEU A 186 -5.22 -11.71 -12.41
CA LEU A 186 -5.61 -11.04 -11.17
C LEU A 186 -5.17 -11.82 -9.92
N ASP A 187 -5.21 -13.15 -9.96
CA ASP A 187 -4.79 -14.02 -8.85
C ASP A 187 -3.27 -14.07 -8.66
N LYS A 188 -2.48 -13.58 -9.62
CA LYS A 188 -1.01 -13.50 -9.54
C LYS A 188 -0.46 -12.07 -9.60
N ASP A 189 -1.32 -11.06 -9.65
CA ASP A 189 -0.96 -9.63 -9.59
C ASP A 189 -0.57 -9.21 -8.16
N VAL A 190 0.52 -9.78 -7.66
CA VAL A 190 0.98 -9.57 -6.28
C VAL A 190 1.54 -8.17 -6.05
N ASP A 191 1.80 -7.41 -7.11
CA ASP A 191 2.12 -5.98 -7.01
C ASP A 191 0.86 -5.08 -6.96
N GLY A 192 -0.32 -5.66 -7.15
CA GLY A 192 -1.62 -5.02 -6.94
C GLY A 192 -1.99 -3.97 -8.00
N LEU A 193 -1.37 -4.01 -9.19
CA LEU A 193 -1.48 -2.97 -10.20
C LEU A 193 -2.65 -3.18 -11.18
N HIS A 194 -3.28 -4.35 -11.16
CA HIS A 194 -4.44 -4.64 -12.00
C HIS A 194 -5.59 -3.67 -11.66
N PRO A 195 -6.25 -3.08 -12.67
CA PRO A 195 -7.36 -2.14 -12.44
C PRO A 195 -8.49 -2.64 -11.52
N LEU A 196 -8.74 -3.96 -11.45
CA LEU A 196 -9.72 -4.55 -10.54
C LEU A 196 -9.28 -4.46 -9.07
N ASN A 197 -7.98 -4.61 -8.78
CA ASN A 197 -7.45 -4.40 -7.43
C ASN A 197 -7.64 -2.93 -7.02
N ILE A 198 -7.27 -1.98 -7.88
CA ILE A 198 -7.45 -0.55 -7.58
C ILE A 198 -8.93 -0.17 -7.44
N GLY A 199 -9.79 -0.69 -8.32
CA GLY A 199 -11.24 -0.47 -8.25
C GLY A 199 -11.85 -1.00 -6.95
N ASN A 200 -11.51 -2.23 -6.56
CA ASN A 200 -11.98 -2.82 -5.30
C ASN A 200 -11.40 -2.10 -4.07
N LEU A 201 -10.18 -1.57 -4.16
CA LEU A 201 -9.61 -0.72 -3.12
C LEU A 201 -10.41 0.58 -2.96
N ALA A 202 -10.82 1.22 -4.05
CA ALA A 202 -11.58 2.47 -4.03
C ALA A 202 -13.04 2.27 -3.58
N MET A 203 -13.61 1.08 -3.80
CA MET A 203 -15.00 0.79 -3.48
C MET A 203 -15.17 0.29 -2.04
N ARG A 204 -15.99 0.99 -1.27
CA ARG A 204 -16.36 0.58 0.08
C ARG A 204 -17.12 -0.77 0.07
N GLY A 205 -16.86 -1.61 1.08
CA GLY A 205 -17.46 -2.95 1.19
C GLY A 205 -16.94 -3.94 0.15
N ARG A 206 -15.88 -3.58 -0.59
CA ARG A 206 -15.10 -4.47 -1.43
C ARG A 206 -13.67 -4.53 -0.91
N GLU A 207 -13.05 -5.66 -1.17
CA GLU A 207 -11.69 -5.97 -0.80
C GLU A 207 -10.92 -6.32 -2.08
N PRO A 208 -9.78 -5.67 -2.36
CA PRO A 208 -8.92 -6.08 -3.46
C PRO A 208 -8.31 -7.46 -3.15
N LEU A 209 -7.93 -8.20 -4.19
CA LEU A 209 -7.17 -9.44 -3.99
C LEU A 209 -5.76 -9.13 -3.45
N PHE A 210 -5.17 -8.05 -3.96
CA PHE A 210 -3.87 -7.54 -3.52
C PHE A 210 -3.91 -6.01 -3.43
N VAL A 211 -3.34 -5.48 -2.35
CA VAL A 211 -3.10 -4.04 -2.18
C VAL A 211 -1.70 -3.73 -2.74
N PRO A 212 -1.50 -2.63 -3.50
CA PRO A 212 -0.20 -2.32 -4.05
C PRO A 212 0.90 -2.22 -2.99
N CYS A 213 2.06 -2.79 -3.28
CA CYS A 213 3.10 -3.07 -2.27
C CYS A 213 3.60 -1.82 -1.56
N THR A 214 3.97 -0.78 -2.31
CA THR A 214 4.49 0.47 -1.74
C THR A 214 3.45 1.21 -0.88
N PRO A 215 2.21 1.44 -1.37
CA PRO A 215 1.12 1.97 -0.53
C PRO A 215 0.83 1.13 0.71
N LYS A 216 0.77 -0.21 0.60
CA LYS A 216 0.59 -1.11 1.73
C LYS A 216 1.72 -0.93 2.76
N GLY A 217 2.96 -0.79 2.28
CA GLY A 217 4.14 -0.52 3.11
C GLY A 217 4.05 0.82 3.85
N CYS A 218 3.57 1.88 3.20
CA CYS A 218 3.35 3.18 3.83
C CYS A 218 2.36 3.08 5.00
N ILE A 219 1.27 2.35 4.81
CA ILE A 219 0.26 2.13 5.87
C ILE A 219 0.82 1.28 7.01
N GLU A 220 1.55 0.19 6.72
CA GLU A 220 2.23 -0.60 7.76
C GLU A 220 3.20 0.25 8.59
N LEU A 221 3.98 1.11 7.96
CA LEU A 221 4.91 2.01 8.64
C LEU A 221 4.18 2.93 9.63
N LEU A 222 3.05 3.51 9.21
CA LEU A 222 2.21 4.34 10.08
C LEU A 222 1.64 3.53 11.26
N LEU A 223 1.02 2.38 10.96
CA LEU A 223 0.33 1.57 11.97
C LEU A 223 1.30 0.98 13.00
N ARG A 224 2.43 0.43 12.56
CA ARG A 224 3.45 -0.15 13.45
C ARG A 224 4.23 0.89 14.23
N SER A 225 4.26 2.12 13.74
CA SER A 225 4.79 3.28 14.48
C SER A 225 3.75 3.93 15.41
N ASN A 226 2.59 3.30 15.60
CA ASN A 226 1.48 3.81 16.42
C ASN A 226 0.97 5.20 15.99
N VAL A 227 1.03 5.52 14.69
CA VAL A 227 0.49 6.76 14.16
C VAL A 227 -1.02 6.62 13.98
N GLU A 228 -1.77 7.49 14.65
CA GLU A 228 -3.23 7.58 14.49
C GLU A 228 -3.56 8.18 13.12
N ILE A 229 -4.20 7.41 12.23
CA ILE A 229 -4.63 7.87 10.89
C ILE A 229 -6.06 8.41 10.91
N MET A 230 -6.94 7.78 11.68
CA MET A 230 -8.37 8.10 11.74
C MET A 230 -8.60 9.57 12.15
N GLY A 231 -9.37 10.30 11.35
CA GLY A 231 -9.71 11.70 11.60
C GLY A 231 -8.58 12.71 11.34
N LYS A 232 -7.38 12.28 10.93
CA LYS A 232 -6.28 13.18 10.57
C LYS A 232 -6.46 13.79 9.19
N ASN A 233 -5.84 14.95 8.98
CA ASN A 233 -5.64 15.50 7.65
C ASN A 233 -4.37 14.92 7.03
N ALA A 234 -4.50 14.18 5.94
CA ALA A 234 -3.39 13.59 5.22
C ALA A 234 -3.20 14.22 3.84
N VAL A 235 -1.96 14.54 3.49
CA VAL A 235 -1.58 15.02 2.16
C VAL A 235 -0.72 13.97 1.46
N VAL A 236 -1.12 13.60 0.25
CA VAL A 236 -0.31 12.75 -0.64
C VAL A 236 0.24 13.61 -1.78
N ILE A 237 1.55 13.74 -1.86
CA ILE A 237 2.23 14.52 -2.91
C ILE A 237 2.65 13.55 -4.00
N GLY A 238 2.03 13.65 -5.17
CA GLY A 238 2.15 12.68 -6.26
C GLY A 238 0.85 11.91 -6.47
N ARG A 239 0.54 11.62 -7.74
CA ARG A 239 -0.71 10.95 -8.16
C ARG A 239 -0.48 9.80 -9.15
N SER A 240 0.70 9.18 -9.10
CA SER A 240 1.00 8.02 -9.94
C SER A 240 0.02 6.88 -9.65
N ASN A 241 -0.24 6.06 -10.67
CA ASN A 241 -1.13 4.90 -10.56
C ASN A 241 -0.59 3.84 -9.57
N ILE A 242 0.74 3.80 -9.40
CA ILE A 242 1.43 2.75 -8.61
C ILE A 242 1.63 3.12 -7.14
N VAL A 243 1.69 4.40 -6.79
CA VAL A 243 1.96 4.85 -5.40
C VAL A 243 0.96 5.91 -4.93
N GLY A 244 0.95 7.08 -5.56
CA GLY A 244 0.22 8.24 -5.03
C GLY A 244 -1.29 8.01 -4.93
N LEU A 245 -1.92 7.57 -6.03
CA LEU A 245 -3.34 7.26 -6.05
C LEU A 245 -3.72 6.17 -5.03
N PRO A 246 -3.16 4.95 -5.05
CA PRO A 246 -3.54 3.90 -4.09
C PRO A 246 -3.24 4.26 -2.63
N THR A 247 -2.19 5.04 -2.34
CA THR A 247 -1.92 5.54 -0.99
C THR A 247 -3.04 6.46 -0.51
N SER A 248 -3.51 7.37 -1.38
CA SER A 248 -4.63 8.26 -1.05
C SER A 248 -5.92 7.48 -0.73
N LEU A 249 -6.18 6.39 -1.47
CA LEU A 249 -7.34 5.51 -1.23
C LEU A 249 -7.21 4.76 0.10
N LEU A 250 -6.03 4.23 0.42
CA LEU A 250 -5.80 3.54 1.70
C LEU A 250 -5.97 4.48 2.89
N LEU A 251 -5.39 5.68 2.84
CA LEU A 251 -5.56 6.68 3.90
C LEU A 251 -7.04 7.04 4.09
N LEU A 252 -7.80 7.16 2.99
CA LEU A 252 -9.25 7.38 3.03
C LEU A 252 -9.98 6.21 3.70
N ARG A 253 -9.62 4.95 3.41
CA ARG A 253 -10.19 3.77 4.09
C ARG A 253 -9.85 3.71 5.58
N HIS A 254 -8.74 4.32 5.98
CA HIS A 254 -8.39 4.56 7.39
C HIS A 254 -9.06 5.80 7.99
N HIS A 255 -10.06 6.36 7.32
CA HIS A 255 -10.86 7.51 7.77
C HIS A 255 -10.06 8.81 7.95
N ALA A 256 -8.96 8.97 7.23
CA ALA A 256 -8.30 10.27 7.09
C ALA A 256 -9.10 11.17 6.13
N THR A 257 -9.01 12.49 6.35
CA THR A 257 -9.34 13.47 5.31
C THR A 257 -8.13 13.58 4.39
N VAL A 258 -8.27 13.27 3.10
CA VAL A 258 -7.13 13.18 2.19
C VAL A 258 -7.14 14.27 1.14
N THR A 259 -5.99 14.94 0.94
CA THR A 259 -5.76 15.87 -0.17
C THR A 259 -4.60 15.40 -1.03
N THR A 260 -4.79 15.32 -2.34
CA THR A 260 -3.73 14.97 -3.29
C THR A 260 -3.11 16.22 -3.91
N VAL A 261 -1.80 16.38 -3.77
CA VAL A 261 -0.99 17.46 -4.35
C VAL A 261 -0.23 16.92 -5.57
N HIS A 262 -0.11 17.71 -6.62
CA HIS A 262 0.59 17.34 -7.85
C HIS A 262 1.21 18.57 -8.53
N ALA A 263 1.95 18.39 -9.62
CA ALA A 263 2.68 19.46 -10.31
C ALA A 263 1.82 20.68 -10.72
N PHE A 264 0.51 20.51 -10.93
CA PHE A 264 -0.43 21.59 -11.28
C PHE A 264 -1.18 22.20 -10.08
N SER A 265 -0.91 21.74 -8.85
CA SER A 265 -1.56 22.26 -7.66
C SER A 265 -1.05 23.68 -7.36
N LYS A 266 -1.95 24.61 -7.08
CA LYS A 266 -1.58 25.97 -6.65
C LYS A 266 -1.24 25.95 -5.16
N ASN A 267 -0.15 26.62 -4.78
CA ASN A 267 0.33 26.74 -3.38
C ASN A 267 0.46 25.38 -2.66
N PRO A 268 1.21 24.41 -3.25
CA PRO A 268 1.35 23.07 -2.69
C PRO A 268 1.94 23.08 -1.27
N ASP A 269 2.82 24.04 -0.98
CA ASP A 269 3.42 24.26 0.35
C ASP A 269 2.37 24.61 1.40
N THR A 270 1.40 25.46 1.05
CA THR A 270 0.36 25.92 1.98
C THR A 270 -0.60 24.79 2.30
N VAL A 271 -0.99 24.00 1.30
CA VAL A 271 -1.84 22.81 1.51
C VAL A 271 -1.13 21.77 2.38
N THR A 272 0.16 21.52 2.11
CA THR A 272 0.96 20.54 2.86
C THR A 272 1.15 20.96 4.33
N ARG A 273 1.24 22.27 4.61
CA ARG A 273 1.46 22.81 5.96
C ARG A 273 0.29 22.58 6.93
N GLU A 274 -0.89 22.23 6.42
CA GLU A 274 -2.07 21.90 7.24
C GLU A 274 -2.18 20.39 7.55
N ALA A 275 -1.31 19.56 6.98
CA ALA A 275 -1.37 18.11 7.09
C ALA A 275 -0.78 17.59 8.40
N ASP A 276 -1.47 16.65 9.03
CA ASP A 276 -0.95 15.87 10.15
C ASP A 276 -0.06 14.72 9.64
N ILE A 277 -0.37 14.19 8.46
CA ILE A 277 0.38 13.11 7.79
C ILE A 277 0.73 13.57 6.37
N VAL A 278 1.99 13.47 5.99
CA VAL A 278 2.45 13.76 4.61
C VAL A 278 3.08 12.50 4.03
N VAL A 279 2.59 12.04 2.88
CA VAL A 279 3.24 11.00 2.09
C VAL A 279 3.75 11.63 0.80
N SER A 280 5.07 11.65 0.60
CA SER A 280 5.69 12.20 -0.61
C SER A 280 6.10 11.10 -1.57
N ALA A 281 5.50 11.08 -2.76
CA ALA A 281 5.73 10.15 -3.85
C ALA A 281 5.76 10.90 -5.20
N ALA A 282 6.43 12.05 -5.21
CA ALA A 282 6.59 12.92 -6.36
C ALA A 282 7.73 12.45 -7.29
N GLY A 283 8.75 11.78 -6.76
CA GLY A 283 9.94 11.39 -7.51
C GLY A 283 10.79 12.61 -7.90
N VAL A 284 10.93 13.56 -6.97
CA VAL A 284 11.72 14.79 -7.15
C VAL A 284 12.51 15.05 -5.89
N SER A 285 13.83 14.87 -5.98
CA SER A 285 14.75 15.02 -4.85
C SER A 285 14.58 16.36 -4.14
N ASN A 286 14.41 16.31 -2.80
CA ASN A 286 14.32 17.49 -1.92
C ASN A 286 13.22 18.52 -2.27
N LEU A 287 12.18 18.11 -3.00
CA LEU A 287 11.03 18.95 -3.33
C LEU A 287 10.33 19.51 -2.09
N VAL A 288 10.08 18.65 -1.10
CA VAL A 288 9.35 19.03 0.11
C VAL A 288 10.35 19.59 1.13
N ARG A 289 10.28 20.90 1.35
CA ARG A 289 11.13 21.61 2.32
C ARG A 289 10.51 21.58 3.72
N GLY A 290 11.32 21.82 4.75
CA GLY A 290 10.82 21.87 6.14
C GLY A 290 9.71 22.90 6.34
N SER A 291 9.72 24.00 5.60
CA SER A 291 8.68 25.04 5.62
C SER A 291 7.32 24.61 5.05
N TRP A 292 7.24 23.47 4.37
CA TRP A 292 6.00 22.89 3.86
C TRP A 292 5.30 22.04 4.93
N LEU A 293 5.99 21.70 6.02
CA LEU A 293 5.55 20.71 6.98
C LEU A 293 4.95 21.37 8.22
N LYS A 294 3.84 20.82 8.70
CA LYS A 294 3.25 21.22 9.97
C LYS A 294 4.16 20.77 11.12
N PRO A 295 4.43 21.62 12.13
CA PRO A 295 5.09 21.18 13.35
C PRO A 295 4.36 19.98 13.98
N GLY A 296 5.10 18.90 14.23
CA GLY A 296 4.56 17.66 14.78
C GLY A 296 3.90 16.71 13.76
N ALA A 297 3.90 17.01 12.45
CA ALA A 297 3.42 16.09 11.43
C ALA A 297 4.20 14.76 11.42
N VAL A 298 3.65 13.74 10.76
CA VAL A 298 4.37 12.50 10.41
C VAL A 298 4.64 12.49 8.91
N VAL A 299 5.85 12.15 8.52
CA VAL A 299 6.28 12.14 7.11
C VAL A 299 6.69 10.73 6.67
N ILE A 300 6.08 10.26 5.57
CA ILE A 300 6.51 9.08 4.83
C ILE A 300 7.09 9.56 3.51
N ASP A 301 8.41 9.46 3.37
CA ASP A 301 9.14 9.78 2.15
C ASP A 301 9.31 8.51 1.30
N VAL A 302 8.57 8.45 0.20
CA VAL A 302 8.58 7.34 -0.75
C VAL A 302 9.58 7.59 -1.89
N GLY A 303 10.07 8.82 -2.04
CA GLY A 303 11.00 9.19 -3.10
C GLY A 303 12.27 8.35 -3.06
N THR A 304 12.73 7.89 -4.23
CA THR A 304 14.01 7.20 -4.37
C THR A 304 14.72 7.73 -5.59
N ASN A 305 15.41 8.86 -5.43
CA ASN A 305 16.07 9.56 -6.51
C ASN A 305 17.58 9.26 -6.47
N PRO A 306 18.16 8.63 -7.51
CA PRO A 306 19.60 8.43 -7.57
C PRO A 306 20.30 9.78 -7.77
N VAL A 307 21.29 10.06 -6.93
CA VAL A 307 22.17 11.23 -7.00
C VAL A 307 23.59 10.73 -7.16
N GLU A 308 24.31 11.20 -8.17
CA GLU A 308 25.70 10.81 -8.40
C GLU A 308 26.55 11.03 -7.15
N ASP A 309 27.24 9.98 -6.73
CA ASP A 309 28.15 10.00 -5.59
C ASP A 309 29.37 9.14 -5.94
N PRO A 310 30.48 9.77 -6.34
CA PRO A 310 31.71 9.05 -6.68
C PRO A 310 32.30 8.24 -5.52
N ASN A 311 31.90 8.52 -4.28
CA ASN A 311 32.39 7.80 -3.09
C ASN A 311 31.50 6.61 -2.72
N SER A 312 30.32 6.47 -3.34
CA SER A 312 29.43 5.33 -3.15
C SER A 312 29.90 4.12 -3.97
N GLU A 313 29.73 2.91 -3.42
CA GLU A 313 30.06 1.64 -4.08
C GLU A 313 29.40 1.50 -5.48
N HIS A 314 28.22 2.11 -5.66
CA HIS A 314 27.45 2.02 -6.89
C HIS A 314 27.55 3.26 -7.78
N GLY A 315 28.36 4.26 -7.38
CA GLY A 315 28.49 5.55 -8.06
C GLY A 315 27.33 6.51 -7.85
N TYR A 316 26.36 6.16 -7.00
CA TYR A 316 25.23 7.00 -6.63
C TYR A 316 24.74 6.70 -5.21
N THR A 317 24.06 7.67 -4.59
CA THR A 317 23.26 7.49 -3.37
C THR A 317 21.79 7.76 -3.67
N LEU A 318 20.89 7.25 -2.82
CA LEU A 318 19.46 7.50 -2.96
C LEU A 318 19.05 8.65 -2.04
N THR A 319 18.36 9.64 -2.61
CA THR A 319 17.77 10.76 -1.85
C THR A 319 16.25 10.75 -2.01
N GLY A 320 15.56 11.07 -0.92
CA GLY A 320 14.11 11.16 -0.88
C GLY A 320 13.54 12.41 -1.55
N ASP A 321 12.22 12.51 -1.60
CA ASP A 321 11.53 13.70 -2.07
C ASP A 321 11.52 14.83 -1.02
N VAL A 322 11.77 14.49 0.24
CA VAL A 322 11.77 15.41 1.37
C VAL A 322 13.20 15.79 1.73
N CYS A 323 13.42 17.08 1.99
CA CYS A 323 14.68 17.54 2.57
C CYS A 323 14.77 17.09 4.03
N TYR A 324 15.42 15.95 4.25
CA TYR A 324 15.44 15.25 5.53
C TYR A 324 16.00 16.12 6.66
N GLU A 325 17.11 16.84 6.41
CA GLU A 325 17.80 17.66 7.41
C GLU A 325 16.94 18.84 7.92
N GLU A 326 16.05 19.35 7.08
CA GLU A 326 15.07 20.36 7.46
C GLU A 326 13.88 19.73 8.17
N ALA A 327 13.35 18.63 7.62
CA ALA A 327 12.13 18.00 8.11
C ALA A 327 12.28 17.46 9.54
N VAL A 328 13.42 16.84 9.87
CA VAL A 328 13.68 16.26 11.22
C VAL A 328 13.62 17.29 12.36
N ARG A 329 13.68 18.58 12.06
CA ARG A 329 13.58 19.68 13.04
C ARG A 329 12.15 20.18 13.25
N VAL A 330 11.21 19.73 12.43
CA VAL A 330 9.83 20.22 12.39
C VAL A 330 8.83 19.12 12.76
N VAL A 331 9.05 17.92 12.24
CA VAL A 331 8.07 16.82 12.29
C VAL A 331 8.24 15.95 13.53
N SER A 332 7.19 15.24 13.93
CA SER A 332 7.28 14.32 15.08
C SER A 332 7.92 12.99 14.70
N ALA A 333 7.71 12.51 13.47
CA ALA A 333 8.31 11.29 12.96
C ALA A 333 8.52 11.34 11.44
N ILE A 334 9.56 10.67 10.94
CA ILE A 334 9.91 10.64 9.51
C ILE A 334 10.59 9.34 9.11
N THR A 335 10.28 8.82 7.92
CA THR A 335 11.04 7.71 7.30
C THR A 335 12.31 8.22 6.63
N PRO A 336 13.47 7.57 6.81
CA PRO A 336 14.68 7.94 6.09
C PRO A 336 14.68 7.42 4.65
N VAL A 337 15.48 8.04 3.78
CA VAL A 337 15.80 7.51 2.46
C VAL A 337 17.34 7.49 2.33
N PRO A 338 17.96 6.30 2.15
CA PRO A 338 17.37 4.96 2.13
C PRO A 338 16.92 4.48 3.53
N GLY A 339 16.24 3.33 3.59
CA GLY A 339 15.91 2.62 4.84
C GLY A 339 14.47 2.79 5.34
N GLY A 340 13.67 3.64 4.71
CA GLY A 340 12.24 3.81 5.00
C GLY A 340 11.36 2.87 4.17
N VAL A 341 10.76 3.41 3.11
CA VAL A 341 9.70 2.71 2.36
C VAL A 341 10.23 1.56 1.49
N GLY A 342 11.43 1.66 0.94
CA GLY A 342 12.00 0.65 0.03
C GLY A 342 11.99 -0.79 0.59
N PRO A 343 12.56 -1.04 1.79
CA PRO A 343 12.50 -2.36 2.44
C PRO A 343 11.08 -2.88 2.65
N MET A 344 10.14 -1.98 2.95
CA MET A 344 8.72 -2.31 3.15
C MET A 344 8.06 -2.74 1.85
N THR A 345 8.35 -2.10 0.72
CA THR A 345 7.84 -2.51 -0.59
C THR A 345 8.20 -3.97 -0.88
N VAL A 346 9.43 -4.39 -0.60
CA VAL A 346 9.86 -5.78 -0.79
C VAL A 346 9.12 -6.72 0.18
N ALA A 347 9.04 -6.37 1.46
CA ALA A 347 8.31 -7.19 2.43
C ALA A 347 6.82 -7.38 2.06
N MET A 348 6.18 -6.33 1.53
CA MET A 348 4.78 -6.38 1.10
C MET A 348 4.57 -7.23 -0.16
N LEU A 349 5.52 -7.22 -1.09
CA LEU A 349 5.51 -8.11 -2.25
C LEU A 349 5.57 -9.59 -1.83
N LEU A 350 6.45 -9.92 -0.88
CA LEU A 350 6.55 -11.28 -0.33
C LEU A 350 5.28 -11.68 0.43
N SER A 351 4.70 -10.75 1.20
CA SER A 351 3.42 -10.96 1.89
C SER A 351 2.29 -11.26 0.89
N ASN A 352 2.14 -10.45 -0.16
CA ASN A 352 1.12 -10.67 -1.18
C ASN A 352 1.34 -12.00 -1.93
N THR A 353 2.61 -12.38 -2.17
CA THR A 353 2.95 -13.67 -2.79
C THR A 353 2.58 -14.86 -1.91
N LEU A 354 2.86 -14.78 -0.61
CA LEU A 354 2.42 -15.78 0.36
C LEU A 354 0.90 -15.89 0.39
N ASP A 355 0.18 -14.76 0.48
CA ASP A 355 -1.28 -14.73 0.49
C ASP A 355 -1.88 -15.35 -0.79
N SER A 356 -1.28 -15.08 -1.95
CA SER A 356 -1.65 -15.71 -3.21
C SER A 356 -1.50 -17.24 -3.15
N ALA A 357 -0.34 -17.73 -2.71
CA ALA A 357 -0.09 -19.16 -2.58
C ALA A 357 -1.02 -19.84 -1.57
N LYS A 358 -1.31 -19.18 -0.44
CA LYS A 358 -2.28 -19.66 0.56
C LYS A 358 -3.67 -19.83 -0.08
N LYS A 359 -4.12 -18.88 -0.88
CA LYS A 359 -5.40 -18.98 -1.62
C LYS A 359 -5.36 -20.13 -2.64
N ALA A 360 -4.33 -20.19 -3.48
CA ALA A 360 -4.18 -21.20 -4.54
C ALA A 360 -4.16 -22.63 -3.98
N TYR A 361 -3.46 -22.85 -2.87
CA TYR A 361 -3.38 -24.15 -2.19
C TYR A 361 -4.46 -24.38 -1.13
N ARG A 362 -5.37 -23.43 -0.93
CA ARG A 362 -6.41 -23.47 0.13
C ARG A 362 -5.81 -23.72 1.52
N PHE A 363 -4.65 -23.14 1.78
CA PHE A 363 -3.90 -23.27 3.02
C PHE A 363 -4.23 -22.15 4.00
N THR A 364 -4.75 -22.51 5.17
CA THR A 364 -5.11 -21.56 6.24
C THR A 364 -4.00 -21.40 7.27
#